data_AF-A0A0R3QK92-F1
#
_entry.id   AF-A0A0R3QK92-F1
#
_cell.length_a   1.000
_cell.length_b   1.000
_cell.length_c   1.000
_cell.angle_alpha   90.00
_cell.angle_beta   90.00
_cell.angle_gamma   90.00
#
_symmetry.space_group_name_H-M   'P 1'
#
loop_
_entity.id
_entity.type
_entity.pdbx_description
1 polymer ?
#
loop_
_entity_poly.entity_id
_entity_poly.type
_entity_poly.pdbx_seq_one_letter_code
_entity_poly.pdbx_strand_id
1 'polypeptide(L)'
;MFGNKEKKEKPDKETFKTVLSQDNFRQIQKLFSEYQSMTGEPLTAAVERVFSGDAKIAYLALIDSIQNKPRFFAKQLYDAMKGLGTADHHLIRIVVSRSEIDLALIREEFERMYKKPLVDWIKSECSGPYRDALIVIIKGN
;
A
#
# COMPACT_ATOMS: atom_id res chain seq x y z
N MET A 1 -9.99 17.32 15.75
CA MET A 1 -10.67 16.01 15.85
C MET A 1 -10.95 15.47 14.46
N PHE A 2 -11.01 14.16 14.26
CA PHE A 2 -11.26 13.52 12.95
C PHE A 2 -12.68 13.73 12.39
N GLY A 3 -13.44 14.66 12.96
CA GLY A 3 -14.82 14.94 12.62
C GLY A 3 -15.79 13.97 13.29
N ASN A 4 -17.02 14.44 13.47
CA ASN A 4 -18.12 13.67 14.04
C ASN A 4 -19.37 14.02 13.23
N LYS A 5 -19.99 13.01 12.61
CA LYS A 5 -21.19 13.18 11.78
C LYS A 5 -22.39 13.68 12.59
N GLU A 6 -22.59 13.17 13.80
CA GLU A 6 -23.69 13.57 14.70
C GLU A 6 -23.55 15.04 15.11
N LYS A 7 -22.32 15.52 15.30
CA LYS A 7 -22.00 16.91 15.67
C LYS A 7 -21.77 17.85 14.48
N LYS A 8 -21.87 17.35 13.23
CA LYS A 8 -21.49 18.07 12.00
C LYS A 8 -20.05 18.63 12.03
N GLU A 9 -19.17 18.05 12.84
CA GLU A 9 -17.77 18.45 12.94
C GLU A 9 -17.00 17.88 11.75
N LYS A 10 -16.33 18.76 10.99
CA LYS A 10 -15.50 18.33 9.87
C LYS A 10 -14.15 17.82 10.38
N PRO A 11 -13.57 16.81 9.70
CA PRO A 11 -12.21 16.39 10.01
C PRO A 11 -11.21 17.51 9.72
N ASP A 12 -10.33 17.80 10.67
CA ASP A 12 -9.34 18.88 10.57
C ASP A 12 -7.98 18.38 10.05
N LYS A 13 -7.34 19.15 9.14
CA LYS A 13 -6.08 18.79 8.47
C LYS A 13 -4.91 18.67 9.44
N GLU A 14 -4.83 19.55 10.45
CA GLU A 14 -3.75 19.51 11.43
C GLU A 14 -3.83 18.25 12.28
N THR A 15 -5.05 17.84 12.65
CA THR A 15 -5.27 16.56 13.35
C THR A 15 -4.70 15.37 12.56
N PHE A 16 -4.94 15.28 11.23
CA PHE A 16 -4.38 14.22 10.39
C PHE A 16 -2.85 14.25 10.34
N LYS A 17 -2.26 15.44 10.22
CA LYS A 17 -0.80 15.61 10.18
C LYS A 17 -0.16 15.12 11.47
N THR A 18 -0.64 15.58 12.62
CA THR A 18 -0.12 15.21 13.94
C THR A 18 -0.18 13.69 14.12
N VAL A 19 -1.36 13.11 13.94
CA VAL A 19 -1.60 11.70 14.28
C VAL A 19 -0.87 10.75 13.33
N LEU A 20 -0.94 10.99 12.01
CA LEU A 20 -0.30 10.09 11.05
C LEU A 20 1.23 10.25 10.99
N SER A 21 1.79 11.34 11.51
CA SER A 21 3.24 11.59 11.48
C SER A 21 3.94 11.33 12.81
N GLN A 22 3.23 11.40 13.93
CA GLN A 22 3.83 11.34 15.27
C GLN A 22 3.46 10.09 16.07
N ASP A 23 2.34 9.42 15.75
CA ASP A 23 1.90 8.26 16.51
C ASP A 23 2.58 6.97 16.05
N ASN A 24 2.73 6.03 16.98
CA ASN A 24 3.27 4.72 16.65
C ASN A 24 2.24 3.85 15.90
N PHE A 25 2.75 2.82 15.23
CA PHE A 25 1.95 1.95 14.35
C PHE A 25 0.70 1.35 15.03
N ARG A 26 0.80 0.97 16.31
CA ARG A 26 -0.31 0.36 17.04
C ARG A 26 -1.41 1.37 17.36
N GLN A 27 -1.02 2.59 17.73
CA GLN A 27 -1.97 3.68 17.95
C GLN A 27 -2.71 4.04 16.67
N ILE A 28 -2.01 4.11 15.54
CA ILE A 28 -2.62 4.39 14.24
C ILE A 28 -3.59 3.26 13.84
N GLN A 29 -3.25 1.99 14.07
CA GLN A 29 -4.18 0.89 13.81
C GLN A 29 -5.44 0.97 14.69
N LYS A 30 -5.28 1.29 15.99
CA LYS A 30 -6.43 1.46 16.89
C LYS A 30 -7.32 2.61 16.45
N LEU A 31 -6.72 3.72 16.05
CA LEU A 31 -7.42 4.87 15.50
C LEU A 31 -8.29 4.48 14.30
N PHE A 32 -7.81 3.62 13.39
CA PHE A 32 -8.62 3.18 12.25
C PHE A 32 -9.90 2.48 12.70
N SER A 33 -9.79 1.60 13.69
CA SER A 33 -10.95 0.88 14.24
C SER A 33 -11.91 1.80 15.00
N GLU A 34 -11.40 2.72 15.81
CA GLU A 34 -12.20 3.69 16.56
C GLU A 34 -12.91 4.67 15.62
N TYR A 35 -12.21 5.18 14.60
CA TYR A 35 -12.78 6.07 13.59
C TYR A 35 -13.96 5.41 12.86
N GLN A 36 -13.79 4.16 12.44
CA GLN A 36 -14.84 3.42 11.76
C GLN A 36 -16.02 3.14 12.70
N SER A 37 -15.76 2.78 13.96
CA SER A 37 -16.81 2.57 14.96
C SER A 37 -17.62 3.84 15.24
N MET A 38 -16.98 5.00 15.24
CA MET A 38 -17.63 6.28 15.54
C MET A 38 -18.37 6.88 14.35
N THR A 39 -17.87 6.69 13.13
CA THR A 39 -18.36 7.40 11.93
C THR A 39 -19.09 6.52 10.92
N GLY A 40 -18.97 5.19 11.07
CA GLY A 40 -19.45 4.20 10.11
C GLY A 40 -18.66 4.15 8.81
N GLU A 41 -17.61 4.96 8.65
CA GLU A 41 -16.80 5.04 7.42
C GLU A 41 -15.33 4.73 7.72
N PRO A 42 -14.59 4.15 6.77
CA PRO A 42 -13.15 3.97 6.92
C PRO A 42 -12.42 5.32 6.90
N LEU A 43 -11.29 5.41 7.62
CA LEU A 43 -10.48 6.63 7.66
C LEU A 43 -10.01 7.08 6.26
N THR A 44 -9.84 6.14 5.32
CA THR A 44 -9.52 6.43 3.92
C THR A 44 -10.54 7.37 3.27
N ALA A 45 -11.85 7.17 3.51
CA ALA A 45 -12.89 8.05 2.99
C ALA A 45 -12.77 9.48 3.53
N ALA A 46 -12.31 9.64 4.78
CA ALA A 46 -12.04 10.95 5.37
C ALA A 46 -10.85 11.63 4.69
N VAL A 47 -9.76 10.89 4.44
CA VAL A 47 -8.59 11.40 3.71
C VAL A 47 -8.98 11.86 2.31
N GLU A 48 -9.81 11.10 1.60
CA GLU A 48 -10.28 11.47 0.26
C GLU A 48 -11.10 12.77 0.23
N ARG A 49 -11.82 13.09 1.31
CA ARG A 49 -12.61 14.32 1.45
C ARG A 49 -11.76 15.53 1.84
N VAL A 50 -10.69 15.32 2.60
CA VAL A 50 -9.90 16.40 3.22
C VAL A 50 -8.68 16.79 2.39
N PHE A 51 -8.04 15.82 1.73
CA PHE A 51 -6.81 16.02 0.99
C PHE A 51 -7.01 15.82 -0.51
N SER A 52 -6.16 16.47 -1.29
CA SER A 52 -6.08 16.35 -2.74
C SER A 52 -4.62 16.25 -3.18
N GLY A 53 -4.39 15.92 -4.46
CA GLY A 53 -3.04 15.82 -5.04
C GLY A 53 -2.14 14.83 -4.29
N ASP A 54 -0.85 15.16 -4.21
CA ASP A 54 0.19 14.29 -3.66
C ASP A 54 -0.03 13.98 -2.18
N ALA A 55 -0.56 14.93 -1.41
CA ALA A 55 -0.85 14.72 0.01
C ALA A 55 -1.90 13.62 0.21
N LYS A 56 -2.95 13.59 -0.61
CA LYS A 56 -3.95 12.52 -0.57
C LYS A 56 -3.31 11.17 -0.88
N ILE A 57 -2.49 11.11 -1.92
CA ILE A 57 -1.81 9.88 -2.34
C ILE A 57 -0.90 9.36 -1.22
N ALA A 58 -0.11 10.24 -0.60
CA ALA A 58 0.80 9.90 0.48
C ALA A 58 0.06 9.34 1.71
N TYR A 59 -1.01 10.00 2.16
CA TYR A 59 -1.77 9.52 3.31
C TYR A 59 -2.50 8.20 3.05
N LEU A 60 -3.07 8.01 1.86
CA LEU A 60 -3.69 6.74 1.50
C LEU A 60 -2.66 5.61 1.43
N ALA A 61 -1.49 5.87 0.84
CA ALA A 61 -0.39 4.90 0.81
C ALA A 61 0.10 4.54 2.22
N LEU A 62 0.22 5.53 3.11
CA LEU A 62 0.59 5.30 4.50
C LEU A 62 -0.44 4.41 5.20
N ILE A 63 -1.73 4.73 5.10
CA ILE A 63 -2.82 3.94 5.72
C ILE A 63 -2.80 2.49 5.20
N ASP A 64 -2.71 2.29 3.88
CA ASP A 64 -2.70 0.95 3.27
C ASP A 64 -1.48 0.13 3.74
N SER A 65 -0.30 0.77 3.78
CA SER A 65 0.93 0.14 4.28
C SER A 65 0.87 -0.25 5.77
N ILE A 66 0.07 0.48 6.57
CA ILE A 66 -0.13 0.21 8.00
C ILE A 66 -1.17 -0.90 8.22
N GLN A 67 -2.20 -0.96 7.39
CA GLN A 67 -3.23 -1.99 7.51
C GLN A 67 -2.74 -3.35 7.05
N ASN A 68 -2.12 -3.43 5.87
CA ASN A 68 -1.60 -4.67 5.33
C ASN A 68 -0.41 -4.37 4.40
N LYS A 69 0.79 -4.48 4.96
CA LYS A 69 2.04 -4.17 4.26
C LYS A 69 2.29 -5.10 3.06
N PRO A 70 2.12 -6.43 3.16
CA PRO A 70 2.23 -7.31 1.98
C PRO A 70 1.26 -6.94 0.85
N ARG A 71 0.00 -6.66 1.17
CA ARG A 71 -1.02 -6.21 0.21
C ARG A 71 -0.64 -4.89 -0.46
N PHE A 72 -0.12 -3.92 0.31
CA PHE A 72 0.35 -2.64 -0.22
C PHE A 72 1.45 -2.86 -1.26
N PHE A 73 2.50 -3.63 -0.94
CA PHE A 73 3.57 -3.90 -1.90
C PHE A 73 3.12 -4.74 -3.09
N ALA A 74 2.21 -5.70 -2.90
CA ALA A 74 1.60 -6.46 -3.99
C ALA A 74 0.89 -5.52 -4.98
N LYS A 75 0.13 -4.54 -4.48
CA LYS A 75 -0.50 -3.51 -5.31
C LYS A 75 0.54 -2.67 -6.05
N GLN A 76 1.59 -2.23 -5.37
CA GLN A 76 2.65 -1.43 -6.00
C GLN A 76 3.41 -2.20 -7.09
N LEU A 77 3.62 -3.52 -6.91
CA LEU A 77 4.20 -4.39 -7.93
C LEU A 77 3.28 -4.49 -9.14
N TYR A 78 1.98 -4.69 -8.93
CA TYR A 78 1.01 -4.72 -10.01
C TYR A 78 0.97 -3.38 -10.74
N ASP A 79 0.94 -2.27 -10.01
CA ASP A 79 0.93 -0.93 -10.59
C ASP A 79 2.21 -0.63 -11.39
N ALA A 80 3.35 -1.22 -11.03
CA ALA A 80 4.59 -1.11 -11.79
C ALA A 80 4.61 -1.96 -13.08
N MET A 81 3.78 -2.99 -13.17
CA MET A 81 3.74 -3.95 -14.29
C MET A 81 2.50 -3.81 -15.17
N LYS A 82 1.43 -3.15 -14.69
CA LYS A 82 0.20 -3.00 -15.46
C LYS A 82 0.37 -1.93 -16.55
N GLY A 83 -0.18 -2.18 -17.73
CA GLY A 83 -0.25 -1.20 -18.80
C GLY A 83 0.85 -1.40 -19.85
N LEU A 84 1.20 -0.32 -20.55
CA LEU A 84 2.23 -0.37 -21.58
C LEU A 84 3.61 -0.17 -20.97
N GLY A 85 4.44 -1.21 -21.09
CA GLY A 85 5.79 -1.23 -20.53
C GLY A 85 5.79 -1.48 -19.02
N THR A 86 6.97 -1.33 -18.41
CA THR A 86 7.18 -1.61 -16.99
C THR A 86 7.86 -0.43 -16.33
N ALA A 87 7.40 -0.06 -15.14
CA ALA A 87 8.07 0.93 -14.32
C ALA A 87 9.25 0.28 -13.58
N ASP A 88 10.29 -0.09 -14.33
CA ASP A 88 11.39 -0.96 -13.90
C ASP A 88 12.03 -0.51 -12.58
N HIS A 89 12.25 0.80 -12.42
CA HIS A 89 12.84 1.34 -11.19
C HIS A 89 11.99 1.03 -9.94
N HIS A 90 10.65 1.06 -10.05
CA HIS A 90 9.76 0.71 -8.96
C HIS A 90 9.72 -0.79 -8.71
N LEU A 91 9.65 -1.59 -9.78
CA LEU A 91 9.66 -3.06 -9.71
C LEU A 91 10.94 -3.56 -9.01
N ILE A 92 12.10 -3.15 -9.51
CA ILE A 92 13.42 -3.53 -8.97
C ILE A 92 13.52 -3.11 -7.51
N ARG A 93 13.17 -1.86 -7.19
CA ARG A 93 13.27 -1.34 -5.82
C ARG A 93 12.45 -2.18 -4.85
N ILE A 94 11.23 -2.57 -5.19
CA ILE A 94 10.39 -3.38 -4.31
C ILE A 94 10.94 -4.80 -4.21
N VAL A 95 11.25 -5.46 -5.33
CA VAL A 95 11.74 -6.85 -5.32
C VAL A 95 13.03 -6.97 -4.51
N VAL A 96 13.99 -6.07 -4.71
CA VAL A 96 15.27 -6.10 -4.00
C VAL A 96 15.09 -5.73 -2.53
N SER A 97 14.43 -4.60 -2.21
CA SER A 97 14.34 -4.13 -0.82
C SER A 97 13.44 -4.98 0.08
N ARG A 98 12.55 -5.82 -0.49
CA ARG A 98 11.65 -6.69 0.27
C ARG A 98 12.08 -8.15 0.28
N SER A 99 13.07 -8.53 -0.55
CA SER A 99 13.53 -9.91 -0.76
C SER A 99 13.72 -10.71 0.52
N GLU A 100 14.43 -10.15 1.49
CA GLU A 100 14.77 -10.80 2.76
C GLU A 100 13.85 -10.40 3.93
N ILE A 101 12.76 -9.68 3.67
CA ILE A 101 11.88 -9.13 4.71
C ILE A 101 10.52 -9.84 4.70
N ASP A 102 9.77 -9.69 3.61
CA ASP A 102 8.40 -10.19 3.50
C ASP A 102 7.98 -10.51 2.06
N LEU A 103 8.93 -10.69 1.14
CA LEU A 103 8.63 -10.98 -0.27
C LEU A 103 7.83 -12.27 -0.46
N ALA A 104 7.99 -13.26 0.43
CA ALA A 104 7.15 -14.46 0.45
C ALA A 104 5.67 -14.11 0.64
N LEU A 105 5.35 -13.34 1.69
CA LEU A 105 3.99 -12.88 1.97
C LEU A 105 3.45 -11.96 0.88
N ILE A 106 4.30 -11.11 0.29
CA ILE A 106 3.93 -10.25 -0.83
C ILE A 106 3.51 -11.09 -2.04
N ARG A 107 4.23 -12.20 -2.35
CA ARG A 107 3.89 -13.08 -3.48
C ARG A 107 2.51 -13.73 -3.27
N GLU A 108 2.24 -14.19 -2.05
CA GLU A 108 0.97 -14.83 -1.69
C GLU A 108 -0.19 -13.85 -1.81
N GLU A 109 -0.03 -12.63 -1.25
CA GLU A 109 -1.04 -11.58 -1.38
C GLU A 109 -1.24 -11.14 -2.83
N PHE A 110 -0.16 -11.04 -3.61
CA PHE A 110 -0.24 -10.71 -5.03
C PHE A 110 -1.06 -11.75 -5.80
N GLU A 111 -0.78 -13.04 -5.62
CA GLU A 111 -1.53 -14.10 -6.28
C GLU A 111 -3.00 -14.12 -5.82
N ARG A 112 -3.25 -13.90 -4.52
CA ARG A 112 -4.61 -13.79 -3.97
C ARG A 112 -5.40 -12.65 -4.61
N MET A 113 -4.77 -11.50 -4.84
CA MET A 113 -5.38 -10.29 -5.39
C MET A 113 -5.59 -10.38 -6.90
N TYR A 114 -4.58 -10.83 -7.65
CA TYR A 114 -4.53 -10.74 -9.11
C TYR A 114 -4.75 -12.07 -9.83
N LYS A 115 -5.00 -13.14 -9.07
CA LYS A 115 -5.35 -14.49 -9.56
C LYS A 115 -4.32 -15.09 -10.52
N LYS A 116 -3.08 -14.60 -10.45
CA LYS A 116 -1.94 -15.04 -11.24
C LYS A 116 -0.67 -14.86 -10.41
N PRO A 117 0.25 -15.84 -10.39
CA PRO A 117 1.50 -15.73 -9.64
C PRO A 117 2.34 -14.52 -10.09
N LEU A 118 3.01 -13.87 -9.14
CA LEU A 118 3.91 -12.74 -9.42
C LEU A 118 5.00 -13.09 -10.45
N VAL A 119 5.54 -14.32 -10.38
CA VAL A 119 6.54 -14.82 -11.34
C VAL A 119 6.00 -14.81 -12.77
N ASP A 120 4.73 -15.14 -12.97
CA ASP A 120 4.15 -15.22 -14.32
C ASP A 120 3.77 -13.84 -14.87
N TRP A 121 3.60 -12.84 -14.01
CA TRP A 121 3.55 -11.43 -14.42
C TRP A 121 4.93 -10.95 -14.89
N ILE A 122 5.99 -11.25 -14.13
CA ILE A 122 7.34 -10.82 -14.53
C ILE A 122 7.80 -11.49 -15.82
N LYS A 123 7.37 -12.74 -16.08
CA LYS A 123 7.64 -13.40 -17.36
C LYS A 123 6.96 -12.72 -18.55
N SER A 124 5.80 -12.09 -18.36
CA SER A 124 5.12 -11.37 -19.46
C SER A 124 5.68 -9.98 -19.67
N GLU A 125 6.09 -9.31 -18.60
CA GLU A 125 6.53 -7.90 -18.66
C GLU A 125 8.04 -7.73 -18.90
N CYS A 126 8.86 -8.67 -18.43
CA CYS A 126 10.32 -8.55 -18.49
C CYS A 126 10.93 -9.63 -19.39
N SER A 127 12.13 -9.37 -19.92
CA SER A 127 12.85 -10.33 -20.78
C SER A 127 14.33 -10.45 -20.44
N GLY A 128 14.96 -11.49 -20.97
CA GLY A 128 16.40 -11.72 -20.88
C GLY A 128 16.92 -11.91 -19.44
N PRO A 129 18.23 -11.66 -19.22
CA PRO A 129 18.87 -11.83 -17.91
C PRO A 129 18.23 -11.01 -16.80
N TYR A 130 17.65 -9.86 -17.13
CA TYR A 130 16.92 -9.02 -16.18
C TYR A 130 15.71 -9.76 -15.58
N ARG A 131 14.86 -10.35 -16.43
CA ARG A 131 13.74 -11.19 -15.99
C ARG A 131 14.23 -12.35 -15.12
N ASP A 132 15.26 -13.05 -15.58
CA ASP A 132 15.74 -14.25 -14.92
C ASP A 132 16.28 -13.94 -13.51
N ALA A 133 16.99 -12.81 -13.35
CA ALA A 133 17.43 -12.32 -12.05
C ALA A 133 16.26 -11.99 -11.11
N LEU A 134 15.22 -11.29 -11.60
CA LEU A 134 14.03 -11.00 -10.79
C LEU A 134 13.31 -12.26 -10.33
N ILE A 135 13.19 -13.27 -11.22
CA ILE A 135 12.54 -14.55 -10.90
C ILE A 135 13.31 -15.29 -9.80
N VAL A 136 14.65 -15.30 -9.86
CA VAL A 136 15.49 -15.93 -8.82
C VAL A 136 15.22 -15.29 -7.46
N ILE A 137 15.24 -13.95 -7.39
CA ILE A 137 14.99 -13.23 -6.13
C ILE A 137 13.59 -13.53 -5.59
N ILE A 138 12.57 -13.57 -6.44
CA ILE A 138 11.18 -13.78 -6.03
C ILE A 138 10.89 -15.20 -5.59
N LYS A 139 11.51 -16.20 -6.23
CA LYS A 139 11.40 -17.59 -5.77
C LYS A 139 11.97 -17.72 -4.36
N GLY A 140 13.05 -16.99 -4.06
CA GLY A 140 13.83 -17.14 -2.84
C GLY A 140 14.72 -18.38 -2.91
N ASN A 141 15.66 -18.47 -1.98
CA ASN A 141 16.47 -19.68 -1.78
C ASN A 141 15.66 -20.80 -1.12
#